data_AF-A0A3D5MVF7-F1
#
_entry.id   AF-A0A3D5MVF7-F1
#
_cell.length_a   1.000
_cell.length_b   1.000
_cell.length_c   1.000
_cell.angle_alpha   90.00
_cell.angle_beta   90.00
_cell.angle_gamma   90.00
#
_symmetry.space_group_name_H-M   'P 1'
#
loop_
_entity.id
_entity.type
_entity.pdbx_description
1 polymer ?
#
loop_
_entity_poly.entity_id
_entity_poly.type
_entity_poly.pdbx_seq_one_letter_code
_entity_poly.pdbx_strand_id
1 'polypeptide(L)'
;MAKAILFIIVNVFSASCFVFFITSLIHSSHAFSSVSVIVGTLVGFVGGLYIPMGELPDFVQKIIKCCPIIYGTSLMKDIFVQQPLMNVFANANTSAIDSYKEYMAISVSLNNNIVSDAKKAGILIVSGLLFAMISVMIIKNKRVRDR
;
A
#
# COMPACT_ATOMS: atom_id res chain seq x y z
N MET A 1 15.08 -4.41 -13.37
CA MET A 1 15.51 -4.98 -12.08
C MET A 1 15.82 -3.91 -11.02
N ALA A 2 16.70 -2.93 -11.25
CA ALA A 2 17.00 -1.88 -10.26
C ALA A 2 15.75 -1.13 -9.73
N LYS A 3 14.81 -0.75 -10.62
CA LYS A 3 13.54 -0.10 -10.26
C LYS A 3 12.69 -0.96 -9.29
N ALA A 4 12.68 -2.28 -9.49
CA ALA A 4 11.94 -3.21 -8.65
C ALA A 4 12.53 -3.27 -7.23
N ILE A 5 13.86 -3.36 -7.13
CA ILE A 5 14.58 -3.36 -5.85
C ILE A 5 14.31 -2.06 -5.10
N LEU A 6 14.38 -0.91 -5.78
CA LEU A 6 14.08 0.39 -5.17
C LEU A 6 12.67 0.42 -4.57
N PHE A 7 11.67 -0.01 -5.33
CA PHE A 7 10.28 -0.02 -4.84
C PHE A 7 10.05 -1.06 -3.74
N ILE A 8 10.75 -2.20 -3.75
CA ILE A 8 10.75 -3.16 -2.63
C ILE A 8 11.28 -2.47 -1.37
N ILE A 9 12.41 -1.75 -1.45
CA ILE A 9 12.98 -1.02 -0.31
C ILE A 9 11.97 0.00 0.23
N VAL A 10 11.36 0.79 -0.65
CA VAL A 10 10.35 1.80 -0.25
C VAL A 10 9.11 1.14 0.38
N ASN A 11 8.65 0.02 -0.17
CA ASN A 11 7.53 -0.75 0.37
C ASN A 11 7.84 -1.32 1.75
N VAL A 12 9.00 -1.97 1.90
CA VAL A 12 9.43 -2.55 3.17
C VAL A 12 9.61 -1.46 4.22
N PHE A 13 10.19 -0.31 3.86
CA PHE A 13 10.29 0.85 4.76
C PHE A 13 8.91 1.29 5.26
N SER A 14 7.97 1.59 4.35
CA SER A 14 6.62 2.06 4.72
C SER A 14 5.87 1.03 5.57
N ALA A 15 5.92 -0.26 5.17
CA ALA A 15 5.28 -1.34 5.91
C ALA A 15 5.90 -1.54 7.30
N SER A 16 7.23 -1.48 7.41
CA SER A 16 7.92 -1.60 8.71
C SER A 16 7.56 -0.47 9.65
N CYS A 17 7.51 0.77 9.16
CA CYS A 17 7.08 1.92 9.94
C CYS A 17 5.61 1.81 10.38
N PHE A 18 4.73 1.31 9.52
CA PHE A 18 3.33 1.05 9.87
C PHE A 18 3.21 -0.02 10.96
N VAL A 19 3.89 -1.15 10.80
CA VAL A 19 3.92 -2.21 11.83
C VAL A 19 4.49 -1.68 13.14
N PHE A 20 5.57 -0.90 13.09
CA PHE A 20 6.15 -0.25 14.27
C PHE A 20 5.16 0.68 14.98
N PHE A 21 4.37 1.43 14.23
CA PHE A 21 3.29 2.25 14.78
C PHE A 21 2.23 1.42 15.49
N ILE A 22 1.74 0.36 14.85
CA ILE A 22 0.75 -0.53 15.46
C ILE A 22 1.31 -1.18 16.73
N THR A 23 2.55 -1.69 16.70
CA THR A 23 3.18 -2.31 17.88
C THR A 23 3.44 -1.31 18.99
N SER A 24 3.74 -0.04 18.68
CA SER A 24 3.90 1.01 19.68
C SER A 24 2.65 1.25 20.52
N LEU A 25 1.46 0.88 20.03
CA LEU A 25 0.19 1.00 20.75
C LEU A 25 -0.13 -0.22 21.63
N ILE A 26 0.50 -1.35 21.38
CA ILE A 26 0.21 -2.62 22.04
C ILE A 26 0.97 -2.73 23.37
N HIS A 27 0.33 -3.34 24.38
CA HIS A 27 0.87 -3.49 25.74
C HIS A 27 0.99 -4.94 26.24
N SER A 28 0.53 -5.93 25.47
CA SER A 28 0.57 -7.34 25.87
C SER A 28 0.80 -8.28 24.68
N SER A 29 1.38 -9.46 24.95
CA SER A 29 1.64 -10.48 23.93
C SER A 29 0.34 -11.02 23.31
N HIS A 30 -0.72 -11.18 24.10
CA HIS A 30 -2.03 -11.61 23.59
C HIS A 30 -2.61 -10.60 22.59
N ALA A 31 -2.55 -9.30 22.91
CA ALA A 31 -3.02 -8.25 22.00
C ALA A 31 -2.19 -8.19 20.72
N PHE A 32 -0.86 -8.39 20.81
CA PHE A 32 0.02 -8.45 19.64
C PHE A 32 -0.37 -9.56 18.68
N SER A 33 -0.63 -10.77 19.19
CA SER A 33 -1.06 -11.90 18.36
C SER A 33 -2.38 -11.62 17.65
N SER A 34 -3.41 -11.14 18.36
CA SER A 34 -4.72 -10.84 17.76
C SER A 34 -4.62 -9.75 16.68
N VAL A 35 -3.87 -8.68 16.94
CA VAL A 35 -3.70 -7.59 15.97
C VAL A 35 -2.92 -8.07 14.74
N SER A 36 -1.89 -8.90 14.92
CA SER A 36 -1.11 -9.43 13.80
C SER A 36 -1.96 -10.25 12.84
N VAL A 37 -2.91 -11.05 13.35
CA VAL A 37 -3.86 -11.79 12.52
C VAL A 37 -4.74 -10.82 11.72
N ILE A 38 -5.34 -9.83 12.39
CA ILE A 38 -6.22 -8.84 11.73
C ILE A 38 -5.46 -8.08 10.64
N VAL A 39 -4.27 -7.57 10.94
CA VAL A 39 -3.43 -6.86 9.97
C VAL A 39 -3.06 -7.79 8.80
N GLY A 40 -2.64 -9.01 9.08
CA GLY A 40 -2.28 -10.00 8.05
C GLY A 40 -3.43 -10.29 7.08
N THR A 41 -4.65 -10.44 7.59
CA THR A 41 -5.84 -10.63 6.75
C THR A 41 -6.16 -9.37 5.93
N LEU A 42 -6.12 -8.19 6.54
CA LEU A 42 -6.51 -6.94 5.88
C LEU A 42 -5.53 -6.51 4.78
N VAL A 43 -4.23 -6.79 4.91
CA VAL A 43 -3.21 -6.36 3.93
C VAL A 43 -3.52 -6.89 2.53
N GLY A 44 -4.02 -8.12 2.40
CA GLY A 44 -4.38 -8.70 1.09
C GLY A 44 -5.58 -8.01 0.43
N PHE A 45 -6.58 -7.60 1.21
CA PHE A 45 -7.75 -6.87 0.70
C PHE A 45 -7.40 -5.41 0.38
N VAL A 46 -6.73 -4.71 1.30
CA VAL A 46 -6.35 -3.31 1.13
C VAL A 46 -5.29 -3.14 0.02
N GLY A 47 -4.48 -4.16 -0.23
CA GLY A 47 -3.56 -4.18 -1.38
C GLY A 47 -4.22 -4.49 -2.73
N GLY A 48 -5.53 -4.75 -2.77
CA GLY A 48 -6.22 -5.21 -3.98
C GLY A 48 -5.60 -6.49 -4.56
N LEU A 49 -5.15 -7.40 -3.69
CA LEU A 49 -4.50 -8.66 -4.08
C LEU A 49 -5.52 -9.79 -4.23
N TYR A 50 -6.59 -9.77 -3.43
CA TYR A 50 -7.64 -10.80 -3.47
C TYR A 50 -8.81 -10.46 -4.40
N ILE A 51 -9.16 -9.18 -4.50
CA ILE A 51 -10.31 -8.72 -5.29
C ILE A 51 -9.83 -7.55 -6.16
N PRO A 52 -10.14 -7.54 -7.47
CA PRO A 52 -9.87 -6.39 -8.33
C PRO A 52 -10.52 -5.13 -7.77
N MET A 53 -9.84 -3.99 -7.89
CA MET A 53 -10.31 -2.72 -7.35
C MET A 53 -11.64 -2.29 -7.98
N GLY A 54 -11.84 -2.57 -9.27
CA GLY A 54 -13.07 -2.21 -9.99
C GLY A 54 -14.31 -3.00 -9.59
N GLU A 55 -14.17 -4.13 -8.89
CA GLU A 55 -15.31 -4.89 -8.34
C GLU A 55 -15.77 -4.35 -6.98
N LEU A 56 -14.98 -3.49 -6.35
CA LEU A 56 -15.30 -2.97 -5.03
C LEU A 56 -16.27 -1.79 -5.13
N PRO A 57 -17.21 -1.64 -4.17
CA PRO A 57 -18.05 -0.46 -4.10
C PRO A 57 -17.20 0.82 -4.02
N ASP A 58 -17.66 1.92 -4.63
CA ASP A 58 -16.95 3.21 -4.68
C ASP A 58 -16.46 3.68 -3.31
N PHE A 59 -17.24 3.43 -2.26
CA PHE A 59 -16.88 3.77 -0.89
C PHE A 59 -15.64 2.99 -0.41
N VAL A 60 -15.59 1.69 -0.66
CA VAL A 60 -14.46 0.83 -0.29
C VAL A 60 -13.21 1.22 -1.09
N GLN A 61 -13.39 1.51 -2.39
CA GLN A 61 -12.30 2.00 -3.23
C GLN A 61 -11.67 3.28 -2.65
N LYS A 62 -12.48 4.23 -2.18
CA LYS A 62 -11.99 5.47 -1.55
C LYS A 62 -11.18 5.18 -0.29
N ILE A 63 -11.66 4.29 0.58
CA ILE A 63 -10.92 3.88 1.80
C ILE A 63 -9.57 3.28 1.42
N ILE A 64 -9.55 2.34 0.48
CA ILE A 64 -8.32 1.67 0.05
C ILE A 64 -7.34 2.67 -0.58
N LYS A 65 -7.82 3.62 -1.40
CA LYS A 65 -7.00 4.69 -1.99
C LYS A 65 -6.37 5.62 -0.93
N CYS A 66 -6.93 5.69 0.28
CA CYS A 66 -6.30 6.42 1.39
C CYS A 66 -5.19 5.62 2.08
N CYS A 67 -5.14 4.30 1.90
CA CYS A 67 -4.12 3.45 2.53
C CYS A 67 -2.82 3.43 1.71
N PRO A 68 -1.64 3.58 2.34
CA PRO A 68 -0.37 3.57 1.61
C PRO A 68 -0.09 2.24 0.88
N ILE A 69 -0.63 1.12 1.40
CA ILE A 69 -0.40 -0.24 0.89
C ILE A 69 -0.81 -0.40 -0.59
N ILE A 70 -1.89 0.27 -1.05
CA ILE A 70 -2.34 0.15 -2.45
C ILE A 70 -1.33 0.74 -3.44
N TYR A 71 -0.62 1.79 -3.05
CA TYR A 71 0.39 2.42 -3.89
C TYR A 71 1.61 1.51 -4.05
N GLY A 72 1.98 0.82 -2.97
CA GLY A 72 3.07 -0.14 -2.98
C GLY A 72 2.82 -1.36 -3.85
N THR A 73 1.62 -1.94 -3.75
CA THR A 73 1.18 -3.07 -4.57
C THR A 73 1.02 -2.66 -6.04
N SER A 74 0.48 -1.46 -6.32
CA SER A 74 0.40 -0.90 -7.67
C SER A 74 1.77 -0.75 -8.34
N LEU A 75 2.77 -0.24 -7.62
CA LEU A 75 4.15 -0.12 -8.14
C LEU A 75 4.76 -1.49 -8.50
N MET A 76 4.51 -2.51 -7.67
CA MET A 76 4.96 -3.88 -7.95
C MET A 76 4.25 -4.49 -9.14
N LYS A 77 2.92 -4.40 -9.17
CA LYS A 77 2.10 -4.88 -10.29
C LYS A 77 2.57 -4.27 -11.59
N ASP A 78 2.70 -2.94 -11.67
CA ASP A 78 3.10 -2.24 -12.89
C ASP A 78 4.45 -2.72 -13.44
N ILE A 79 5.43 -3.01 -12.56
CA ILE A 79 6.74 -3.54 -13.00
C ILE A 79 6.62 -4.95 -13.58
N PHE A 80 5.91 -5.86 -12.90
CA PHE A 80 5.93 -7.27 -13.27
C PHE A 80 4.95 -7.62 -14.40
N VAL A 81 3.91 -6.82 -14.61
CA VAL A 81 2.88 -7.08 -15.62
C VAL A 81 3.16 -6.41 -16.97
N GLN A 82 4.26 -5.66 -17.14
CA GLN A 82 4.57 -4.97 -18.41
C GLN A 82 4.58 -5.92 -19.61
N GLN A 83 5.36 -7.02 -19.51
CA GLN A 83 5.48 -7.99 -20.59
C GLN A 83 4.18 -8.79 -20.82
N PRO A 84 3.52 -9.34 -19.77
CA PRO A 84 2.21 -9.97 -19.94
C PRO A 84 1.16 -9.06 -20.58
N LEU A 85 1.10 -7.78 -20.19
CA LEU A 85 0.17 -6.82 -20.77
C LEU A 85 0.42 -6.62 -22.27
N MET A 86 1.68 -6.43 -22.68
CA MET A 86 2.03 -6.29 -24.10
C MET A 86 1.62 -7.52 -24.92
N ASN A 87 1.76 -8.72 -24.36
CA ASN A 87 1.45 -9.95 -25.06
C ASN A 87 -0.06 -10.20 -25.14
N VAL A 88 -0.79 -10.06 -24.03
CA VAL A 88 -2.24 -10.33 -23.95
C VAL A 88 -3.04 -9.28 -24.70
N PHE A 89 -2.59 -8.02 -24.66
CA PHE A 89 -3.30 -6.88 -25.28
C PHE A 89 -2.64 -6.41 -26.58
N ALA A 90 -1.84 -7.25 -27.25
CA ALA A 90 -1.07 -6.87 -28.44
C ALA A 90 -1.90 -6.21 -29.57
N ASN A 91 -3.16 -6.62 -29.71
CA ASN A 91 -4.09 -6.10 -30.72
C ASN A 91 -5.24 -5.27 -30.12
N ALA A 92 -5.17 -4.94 -28.83
CA ALA A 92 -6.20 -4.15 -28.16
C ALA A 92 -5.93 -2.65 -28.32
N ASN A 93 -6.99 -1.85 -28.20
CA ASN A 93 -6.84 -0.40 -28.14
C ASN A 93 -6.26 0.03 -26.77
N THR A 94 -5.62 1.21 -26.75
CA THR A 94 -5.00 1.76 -25.52
C THR A 94 -6.02 1.95 -24.40
N SER A 95 -7.26 2.31 -24.73
CA SER A 95 -8.34 2.51 -23.75
C SER A 95 -8.70 1.24 -22.97
N ALA A 96 -8.69 0.06 -23.61
CA ALA A 96 -8.94 -1.22 -22.96
C ALA A 96 -7.79 -1.57 -21.99
N ILE A 97 -6.55 -1.29 -22.37
CA ILE A 97 -5.37 -1.51 -21.52
C ILE A 97 -5.43 -0.60 -20.28
N ASP A 98 -5.75 0.68 -20.46
CA ASP A 98 -5.83 1.64 -19.35
C ASP A 98 -6.97 1.30 -18.39
N SER A 99 -8.13 0.92 -18.92
CA SER A 99 -9.28 0.46 -18.13
C SER A 99 -8.95 -0.80 -17.32
N TYR A 100 -8.25 -1.77 -17.93
CA TYR A 100 -7.79 -2.97 -17.25
C TYR A 100 -6.78 -2.66 -16.13
N LYS A 101 -5.83 -1.76 -16.41
CA LYS A 101 -4.85 -1.33 -15.41
C LYS A 101 -5.50 -0.70 -14.19
N GLU A 102 -6.51 0.13 -14.40
CA GLU A 102 -7.24 0.77 -13.29
C GLU A 102 -8.10 -0.24 -12.53
N TYR A 103 -8.83 -1.09 -13.25
CA TYR A 103 -9.67 -2.14 -12.69
C TYR A 103 -8.87 -3.11 -11.79
N MET A 104 -7.65 -3.48 -12.19
CA MET A 104 -6.77 -4.39 -11.43
C MET A 104 -5.89 -3.69 -10.39
N ALA A 105 -6.03 -2.37 -10.20
CA ALA A 105 -5.14 -1.53 -9.40
C ALA A 105 -3.65 -1.65 -9.78
N ILE A 106 -3.36 -1.88 -11.07
CA ILE A 106 -2.03 -1.72 -11.66
C ILE A 106 -1.71 -0.23 -11.74
N SER A 107 -2.67 0.56 -12.21
CA SER A 107 -2.70 2.02 -12.04
C SER A 107 -3.70 2.39 -10.93
N VAL A 108 -3.40 3.46 -10.21
CA VAL A 108 -4.28 3.99 -9.16
C VAL A 108 -4.57 5.45 -9.50
N SER A 109 -5.84 5.82 -9.50
CA SER A 109 -6.32 7.18 -9.76
C SER A 109 -6.75 7.88 -8.47
N LEU A 110 -6.36 9.15 -8.32
CA LEU A 110 -6.84 10.07 -7.29
C LEU A 110 -7.48 11.28 -7.99
N ASN A 111 -8.73 11.60 -7.67
CA ASN A 111 -9.49 12.70 -8.28
C ASN A 111 -9.37 12.72 -9.82
N ASN A 112 -9.66 11.57 -10.44
CA ASN A 112 -9.59 11.33 -11.89
C ASN A 112 -8.20 11.49 -12.53
N ASN A 113 -7.14 11.62 -11.74
CA ASN A 113 -5.76 11.68 -12.23
C ASN A 113 -5.00 10.42 -11.83
N ILE A 114 -4.36 9.77 -12.80
CA ILE A 114 -3.47 8.64 -12.54
C ILE A 114 -2.28 9.13 -11.71
N VAL A 115 -2.05 8.45 -10.58
CA VAL A 115 -0.93 8.75 -9.70
C VAL A 115 0.34 8.22 -10.35
N SER A 116 1.31 9.10 -10.60
CA SER A 116 2.60 8.71 -11.17
C SER A 116 3.42 7.89 -10.17
N ASP A 117 4.33 7.06 -10.67
CA ASP A 117 5.18 6.20 -9.83
C ASP A 117 5.96 6.98 -8.77
N ALA A 118 6.49 8.16 -9.13
CA ALA A 118 7.19 9.04 -8.21
C ALA A 118 6.27 9.52 -7.06
N LYS A 119 5.01 9.84 -7.37
CA LYS A 119 4.01 10.22 -6.36
C LYS A 119 3.65 9.04 -5.47
N LYS A 120 3.46 7.83 -6.03
CA LYS A 120 3.21 6.61 -5.25
C LYS A 120 4.36 6.34 -4.27
N ALA A 121 5.60 6.40 -4.74
CA ALA A 121 6.79 6.23 -3.90
C ALA A 121 6.88 7.34 -2.83
N GLY A 122 6.59 8.59 -3.20
CA GLY A 122 6.52 9.72 -2.26
C GLY A 122 5.49 9.50 -1.16
N ILE A 123 4.27 9.03 -1.50
CA ILE A 123 3.22 8.69 -0.52
C ILE A 123 3.71 7.62 0.47
N LEU A 124 4.39 6.58 -0.02
CA LEU A 124 4.95 5.52 0.84
C LEU A 124 6.03 6.05 1.79
N ILE A 125 6.92 6.90 1.31
CA ILE A 125 7.98 7.51 2.13
C ILE A 125 7.37 8.44 3.18
N VAL A 126 6.47 9.34 2.77
CA VAL A 126 5.83 10.30 3.69
C VAL A 126 4.99 9.58 4.75
N SER A 127 4.21 8.58 4.36
CA SER A 127 3.43 7.76 5.31
C SER A 127 4.34 6.99 6.27
N GLY A 128 5.43 6.41 5.78
CA GLY A 128 6.41 5.73 6.64
C GLY A 128 7.03 6.67 7.67
N LEU A 129 7.48 7.86 7.25
CA LEU A 129 8.02 8.89 8.14
C LEU A 129 6.99 9.35 9.18
N LEU A 130 5.74 9.55 8.75
CA LEU A 130 4.64 9.94 9.65
C LEU A 130 4.37 8.86 10.70
N PHE A 131 4.26 7.59 10.30
CA PHE A 131 4.08 6.49 11.26
C PHE A 131 5.27 6.36 12.21
N ALA A 132 6.50 6.46 11.72
CA ALA A 132 7.69 6.43 12.55
C ALA A 132 7.71 7.57 13.59
N MET A 133 7.40 8.80 13.16
CA MET A 133 7.35 9.97 14.03
C MET A 133 6.30 9.81 15.14
N ILE A 134 5.09 9.38 14.78
CA ILE A 134 4.00 9.15 15.75
C ILE A 134 4.39 8.04 16.73
N SER A 135 5.00 6.96 16.25
CA SER A 135 5.49 5.84 17.10
C SER A 135 6.48 6.33 18.16
N VAL A 136 7.45 7.17 17.76
CA VAL A 136 8.44 7.75 18.66
C VAL A 136 7.76 8.64 19.72
N MET A 137 6.78 9.45 19.33
CA MET A 137 6.02 10.28 20.28
C MET A 137 5.24 9.43 21.29
N ILE A 138 4.58 8.36 20.86
CA ILE A 138 3.85 7.43 21.74
C ILE A 138 4.80 6.80 22.76
N ILE A 139 5.95 6.28 22.32
CA ILE A 139 6.93 5.63 23.19
C ILE A 139 7.54 6.63 24.18
N LYS A 140 7.88 7.84 23.70
CA LYS A 140 8.40 8.92 24.56
C LYS A 140 7.41 9.26 25.68
N ASN A 141 6.12 9.38 25.35
CA ASN A 141 5.10 9.73 26.34
C ASN A 141 4.85 8.59 27.34
N LYS A 142 4.92 7.32 26.92
CA LYS A 142 4.84 6.16 27.84
C LYS A 142 5.97 6.18 28.86
N ARG A 143 7.21 6.41 28.40
CA ARG A 143 8.40 6.45 29.27
C ARG A 143 8.37 7.59 30.31
N VAL A 144 7.70 8.70 30.01
CA VAL A 144 7.53 9.81 30.95
C VAL A 144 6.49 9.50 32.02
N ARG A 145 5.43 8.75 31.69
CA ARG A 145 4.35 8.39 32.62
C ARG A 145 4.75 7.27 33.60
N ASP A 146 5.67 6.40 33.20
CA ASP A 146 6.17 5.29 34.02
C ASP A 146 7.33 5.70 34.97
N ARG A 147 7.70 6.99 34.99
CA ARG A 147 8.68 7.59 35.91
C ARG A 147 7.97 8.45 36.95
#